data_AF-A0A5N5L0V0-F1
#
_entry.id   AF-A0A5N5L0V0-F1
#
_cell.length_a   1.000
_cell.length_b   1.000
_cell.length_c   1.000
_cell.angle_alpha   90.00
_cell.angle_beta   90.00
_cell.angle_gamma   90.00
#
_symmetry.space_group_name_H-M   'P 1'
#
loop_
_entity.id
_entity.type
_entity.pdbx_description
1 polymer ?
#
loop_
_entity_poly.entity_id
_entity_poly.type
_entity_poly.pdbx_seq_one_letter_code
_entity_poly.pdbx_strand_id
1 'polypeptide(L)'
;MQWDSTSNGGFCPAGVKPWMRVNDDYAVVNAAMQVSAGRANQRSMIVSPYRFWQRSLDVRKRHVDLFVYGEFETIRDTPASVFAFRRKCVQEESITILSFSGKEAEFELPADCEIFFWAMGSYDALSME
;
A
#
# COMPACT_ATOMS: atom_id res chain seq x y z
N MET A 1 -16.06 1.11 14.30
CA MET A 1 -15.68 0.37 13.07
C MET A 1 -16.72 0.66 12.01
N GLN A 2 -16.33 0.86 10.75
CA GLN A 2 -17.26 1.05 9.63
C GLN A 2 -17.32 -0.28 8.85
N TRP A 3 -18.30 -1.11 9.18
CA TRP A 3 -18.49 -2.43 8.59
C TRP A 3 -19.13 -2.34 7.20
N ASP A 4 -20.18 -1.54 7.06
CA ASP A 4 -20.93 -1.36 5.81
C ASP A 4 -21.53 0.06 5.72
N SER A 5 -22.37 0.29 4.70
CA SER A 5 -23.04 1.58 4.44
C SER A 5 -24.38 1.75 5.15
N THR A 6 -24.78 0.83 6.04
CA THR A 6 -26.02 0.92 6.79
C THR A 6 -25.89 1.86 8.01
N SER A 7 -26.99 2.11 8.72
CA SER A 7 -27.00 2.98 9.92
C SER A 7 -25.84 2.66 10.87
N ASN A 8 -25.21 3.71 11.40
CA ASN A 8 -24.01 3.60 12.26
C ASN A 8 -22.83 2.86 11.60
N GLY A 9 -22.76 2.80 10.27
CA GLY A 9 -21.73 2.06 9.54
C GLY A 9 -21.76 0.56 9.85
N GLY A 10 -22.93 0.00 10.13
CA GLY A 10 -23.09 -1.41 10.55
C GLY A 10 -22.53 -1.73 11.94
N PHE A 11 -22.08 -0.73 12.71
CA PHE A 11 -21.48 -0.96 14.04
C PHE A 11 -22.51 -1.34 15.11
N CYS A 12 -23.69 -0.72 15.07
CA CYS A 12 -24.81 -1.03 15.94
C CYS A 12 -26.13 -0.86 15.19
N PRO A 13 -27.22 -1.53 15.64
CA PRO A 13 -28.52 -1.45 14.97
C PRO A 13 -29.02 -0.02 14.79
N ALA A 14 -29.87 0.17 13.77
CA ALA A 14 -30.53 1.45 13.55
C ALA A 14 -31.29 1.91 14.81
N GLY A 15 -31.19 3.19 15.14
CA GLY A 15 -31.81 3.79 16.33
C GLY A 15 -31.01 3.64 17.62
N VAL A 16 -29.95 2.82 17.66
CA VAL A 16 -29.03 2.78 18.80
C VAL A 16 -28.03 3.92 18.69
N LYS A 17 -27.85 4.68 19.78
CA LYS A 17 -26.81 5.70 19.88
C LYS A 17 -25.47 5.05 20.28
N PRO A 18 -24.46 4.99 19.40
CA PRO A 18 -23.15 4.47 19.76
C PRO A 18 -22.49 5.37 20.83
N TRP A 19 -21.61 4.79 21.64
CA TRP A 19 -20.92 5.50 22.73
C TRP A 19 -20.05 6.66 22.23
N MET A 20 -19.56 6.55 21.00
CA MET A 20 -18.85 7.59 20.26
C MET A 20 -19.48 7.71 18.86
N ARG A 21 -19.47 8.92 18.30
CA ARG A 21 -19.95 9.20 16.94
C ARG A 21 -19.21 8.33 15.91
N VAL A 22 -19.96 7.77 14.96
CA VAL A 22 -19.41 7.13 13.75
C VAL A 22 -19.06 8.23 12.74
N ASN A 23 -17.89 8.15 12.12
CA ASN A 23 -17.49 9.12 11.10
C ASN A 23 -18.43 9.04 9.88
N ASP A 24 -18.81 10.20 9.33
CA ASP A 24 -19.88 10.35 8.34
C ASP A 24 -19.57 9.72 6.99
N ASP A 25 -18.29 9.45 6.71
CA ASP A 25 -17.82 8.82 5.48
C ASP A 25 -18.11 7.32 5.40
N TYR A 26 -18.75 6.71 6.40
CA TYR A 26 -19.04 5.26 6.43
C TYR A 26 -19.82 4.76 5.21
N ALA A 27 -20.61 5.63 4.57
CA ALA A 27 -21.35 5.30 3.36
C ALA A 27 -20.44 4.95 2.16
N VAL A 28 -19.21 5.50 2.13
CA VAL A 28 -18.24 5.33 1.03
C VAL A 28 -16.91 4.71 1.48
N VAL A 29 -16.58 4.80 2.77
CA VAL A 29 -15.42 4.17 3.41
C VAL A 29 -15.92 3.12 4.41
N ASN A 30 -15.98 1.86 4.00
CA ASN A 30 -16.34 0.76 4.89
C ASN A 30 -15.71 -0.57 4.45
N ALA A 31 -15.67 -1.53 5.38
CA ALA A 31 -15.07 -2.84 5.15
C ALA A 31 -15.74 -3.61 4.00
N ALA A 32 -17.07 -3.64 3.95
CA ALA A 32 -17.82 -4.35 2.90
C ALA A 32 -17.40 -3.89 1.49
N MET A 33 -17.36 -2.58 1.25
CA MET A 33 -16.94 -2.00 -0.03
C MET A 33 -15.46 -2.31 -0.35
N GLN A 34 -14.57 -2.18 0.63
CA GLN A 34 -13.14 -2.43 0.38
C GLN A 34 -12.84 -3.91 0.16
N VAL A 35 -13.56 -4.82 0.82
CA VAL A 35 -13.43 -6.27 0.63
C VAL A 35 -14.04 -6.70 -0.70
N SER A 36 -15.14 -6.10 -1.14
CA SER A 36 -15.74 -6.43 -2.45
C SER A 36 -14.91 -5.93 -3.63
N ALA A 37 -13.97 -5.01 -3.42
CA ALA A 37 -13.10 -4.51 -4.47
C ALA A 37 -12.25 -5.62 -5.10
N GLY A 38 -12.00 -5.47 -6.40
CA GLY A 38 -11.15 -6.35 -7.19
C GLY A 38 -9.71 -6.44 -6.65
N ARG A 39 -9.02 -7.52 -7.03
CA ARG A 39 -7.60 -7.69 -6.71
C ARG A 39 -6.73 -7.05 -7.78
N ALA A 40 -5.52 -6.69 -7.38
CA ALA A 40 -4.50 -6.22 -8.31
C ALA A 40 -4.20 -7.33 -9.32
N ASN A 41 -3.93 -6.93 -10.55
CA ASN A 41 -3.54 -7.82 -11.63
C ASN A 41 -2.46 -7.14 -12.47
N GLN A 42 -2.01 -7.80 -13.54
CA GLN A 42 -0.95 -7.28 -14.41
C GLN A 42 -1.29 -5.95 -15.09
N ARG A 43 -2.59 -5.63 -15.26
CA ARG A 43 -3.06 -4.41 -15.92
C ARG A 43 -3.34 -3.24 -14.98
N SER A 44 -3.47 -3.50 -13.67
CA SER A 44 -3.69 -2.44 -12.69
C SER A 44 -3.33 -2.93 -11.29
N MET A 45 -2.48 -2.16 -10.62
CA MET A 45 -2.15 -2.36 -9.21
C MET A 45 -3.00 -1.50 -8.27
N ILE A 46 -3.85 -0.62 -8.82
CA ILE A 46 -4.75 0.25 -8.07
C ILE A 46 -5.89 -0.60 -7.51
N VAL A 47 -5.99 -0.67 -6.18
CA VAL A 47 -6.97 -1.47 -5.45
C VAL A 47 -7.45 -0.73 -4.20
N SER A 48 -8.49 -1.26 -3.54
CA SER A 48 -8.91 -0.72 -2.24
C SER A 48 -7.80 -0.82 -1.19
N PRO A 49 -7.79 0.04 -0.16
CA PRO A 49 -6.81 -0.05 0.92
C PRO A 49 -6.75 -1.42 1.58
N TYR A 50 -7.90 -2.07 1.82
CA TYR A 50 -7.96 -3.45 2.30
C TYR A 50 -7.20 -4.43 1.40
N ARG A 51 -7.42 -4.38 0.08
CA ARG A 51 -6.76 -5.28 -0.88
C ARG A 51 -5.27 -4.99 -1.00
N PHE A 52 -4.88 -3.71 -0.91
CA PHE A 52 -3.49 -3.30 -0.86
C PHE A 52 -2.80 -3.92 0.36
N TRP A 53 -3.32 -3.71 1.57
CA TRP A 53 -2.78 -4.29 2.81
C TRP A 53 -2.74 -5.82 2.78
N GLN A 54 -3.79 -6.46 2.26
CA GLN A 54 -3.81 -7.91 2.10
C GLN A 54 -2.64 -8.40 1.23
N ARG A 55 -2.36 -7.72 0.11
CA ARG A 55 -1.22 -8.02 -0.77
C ARG A 55 0.11 -7.71 -0.08
N SER A 56 0.24 -6.57 0.61
CA SER A 56 1.47 -6.18 1.32
C SER A 56 1.86 -7.22 2.37
N LEU A 57 0.89 -7.71 3.15
CA LEU A 57 1.13 -8.74 4.16
C LEU A 57 1.48 -10.10 3.55
N ASP A 58 0.87 -10.44 2.42
CA ASP A 58 1.17 -11.66 1.67
C ASP A 58 2.59 -11.64 1.09
N VAL A 59 3.00 -10.54 0.44
CA VAL A 59 4.38 -10.31 -0.05
C VAL A 59 5.38 -10.34 1.11
N ARG A 60 5.10 -9.62 2.21
CA ARG A 60 5.95 -9.62 3.41
C ARG A 60 6.15 -11.01 4.00
N LYS A 61 5.11 -11.86 3.98
CA LYS A 61 5.19 -13.24 4.49
C LYS A 61 5.98 -14.16 3.57
N ARG A 62 5.83 -14.03 2.25
CA ARG A 62 6.56 -14.85 1.27
C ARG A 62 8.06 -14.56 1.28
N HIS A 63 8.43 -13.30 1.44
CA HIS A 63 9.83 -12.85 1.45
C HIS A 63 10.22 -12.40 2.86
N VAL A 64 10.01 -13.26 3.86
CA VAL A 64 10.21 -12.93 5.27
C VAL A 64 11.68 -12.54 5.55
N ASP A 65 12.62 -13.25 4.94
CA ASP A 65 14.05 -12.99 5.10
C ASP A 65 14.48 -11.66 4.50
N LEU A 66 13.72 -11.14 3.52
CA LEU A 66 13.96 -9.83 2.91
C LEU A 66 13.25 -8.70 3.68
N PHE A 67 11.93 -8.79 3.84
CA PHE A 67 11.13 -7.68 4.38
C PHE A 67 11.06 -7.63 5.91
N VAL A 68 11.31 -8.74 6.60
CA VAL A 68 11.38 -8.78 8.07
C VAL A 68 12.83 -8.66 8.52
N TYR A 69 13.69 -9.58 8.08
CA TYR A 69 15.06 -9.72 8.61
C TYR A 69 16.15 -9.09 7.75
N GLY A 70 15.84 -8.77 6.48
CA GLY A 70 16.83 -8.25 5.55
C GLY A 70 17.39 -6.92 5.99
N GLU A 71 18.65 -6.68 5.67
CA GLU A 71 19.37 -5.44 5.94
C GLU A 71 18.61 -4.26 5.33
N PHE A 72 18.66 -3.11 6.01
CA PHE A 72 18.00 -1.88 5.57
C PHE A 72 19.06 -0.83 5.26
N GLU A 73 18.95 -0.23 4.09
CA GLU A 73 19.84 0.83 3.64
C GLU A 73 19.01 1.95 3.01
N THR A 74 19.14 3.18 3.51
CA THR A 74 18.48 4.35 2.90
C THR A 74 19.20 4.76 1.63
N ILE A 75 18.44 4.99 0.55
CA ILE A 75 18.97 5.61 -0.67
C ILE A 75 18.98 7.12 -0.44
N ARG A 76 20.16 7.73 -0.62
CA ARG A 76 20.40 9.16 -0.38
C ARG A 76 20.28 9.97 -1.66
N ASP A 77 20.37 11.28 -1.54
CA ASP A 77 20.39 12.23 -2.65
C ASP A 77 19.12 12.18 -3.52
N THR A 78 18.00 11.77 -2.91
CA THR A 78 16.67 11.81 -3.51
C THR A 78 16.03 13.20 -3.33
N PRO A 79 15.02 13.56 -4.14
CA PRO A 79 14.22 14.75 -3.87
C PRO A 79 13.65 14.73 -2.45
N ALA A 80 13.46 15.90 -1.83
CA ALA A 80 12.99 16.00 -0.44
C ALA A 80 11.60 15.36 -0.20
N SER A 81 10.79 15.21 -1.25
CA SER A 81 9.49 14.52 -1.19
C SER A 81 9.61 13.01 -1.38
N VAL A 82 10.76 12.48 -1.75
CA VAL A 82 10.97 11.07 -2.05
C VAL A 82 11.77 10.42 -0.94
N PHE A 83 11.20 9.39 -0.34
CA PHE A 83 11.90 8.50 0.57
C PHE A 83 12.08 7.15 -0.12
N ALA A 84 13.34 6.76 -0.32
CA ALA A 84 13.66 5.48 -0.92
C ALA A 84 14.64 4.70 -0.04
N PHE A 85 14.50 3.39 -0.05
CA PHE A 85 15.38 2.50 0.68
C PHE A 85 15.45 1.12 0.03
N ARG A 86 16.56 0.45 0.29
CA ARG A 86 16.85 -0.91 -0.11
C ARG A 86 16.62 -1.85 1.07
N ARG A 87 16.09 -3.04 0.78
CA ARG A 87 16.19 -4.20 1.65
C ARG A 87 16.99 -5.28 0.94
N LYS A 88 17.89 -5.95 1.65
CA LYS A 88 18.75 -7.00 1.10
C LYS A 88 18.84 -8.21 2.03
N CYS A 89 18.79 -9.41 1.46
CA CYS A 89 19.22 -10.64 2.12
C CYS A 89 20.18 -11.40 1.21
N VAL A 90 20.56 -12.63 1.59
CA VAL A 90 21.52 -13.44 0.81
C VAL A 90 21.01 -13.76 -0.61
N GLN A 91 19.69 -13.90 -0.77
CA GLN A 91 19.08 -14.41 -2.00
C GLN A 91 18.35 -13.34 -2.81
N GLU A 92 17.86 -12.29 -2.14
CA GLU A 92 16.93 -11.34 -2.73
C GLU A 92 17.28 -9.90 -2.33
N GLU A 93 16.80 -8.98 -3.15
CA GLU A 93 16.94 -7.56 -2.97
C GLU A 93 15.65 -6.85 -3.39
N SER A 94 15.29 -5.76 -2.71
CA SER A 94 14.19 -4.90 -3.11
C SER A 94 14.52 -3.44 -2.88
N ILE A 95 13.97 -2.57 -3.72
CA ILE A 95 13.96 -1.13 -3.53
C ILE A 95 12.51 -0.71 -3.31
N THR A 96 12.27 0.07 -2.27
CA THR A 96 10.99 0.72 -1.99
C THR A 96 11.15 2.21 -2.23
N ILE A 97 10.26 2.79 -3.03
CA ILE A 97 10.25 4.22 -3.38
C ILE A 97 8.90 4.78 -2.95
N LEU A 98 8.90 5.81 -2.11
CA LEU A 98 7.71 6.48 -1.60
C LEU A 98 7.79 7.97 -1.95
N SER A 99 6.81 8.48 -2.70
CA SER A 99 6.62 9.93 -2.90
C SER A 99 5.59 10.45 -1.90
N PHE A 100 6.01 11.36 -1.02
CA PHE A 100 5.18 12.03 -0.02
C PHE A 100 4.75 13.43 -0.50
N SER A 101 4.38 13.53 -1.77
CA SER A 101 3.92 14.76 -2.41
C SER A 101 2.78 14.48 -3.37
N GLY A 102 1.92 15.48 -3.60
CA GLY A 102 0.93 15.45 -4.68
C GLY A 102 1.48 15.88 -6.05
N LYS A 103 2.79 16.14 -6.14
CA LYS A 103 3.49 16.52 -7.38
C LYS A 103 4.33 15.35 -7.89
N GLU A 104 4.54 15.32 -9.20
CA GLU A 104 5.51 14.43 -9.84
C GLU A 104 6.91 14.68 -9.28
N ALA A 105 7.70 13.61 -9.20
CA ALA A 105 9.07 13.64 -8.75
C ALA A 105 9.86 12.62 -9.55
N GLU A 106 11.07 13.01 -9.97
CA GLU A 106 11.99 12.12 -10.65
C GLU A 106 12.83 11.36 -9.61
N PHE A 107 13.11 10.10 -9.88
CA PHE A 107 13.95 9.26 -9.04
C PHE A 107 14.88 8.45 -9.93
N GLU A 108 16.18 8.62 -9.73
CA GLU A 108 17.21 7.85 -10.42
C GLU A 108 17.56 6.61 -9.60
N LEU A 109 17.59 5.45 -10.25
CA LEU A 109 18.02 4.21 -9.62
C LEU A 109 19.53 4.24 -9.37
N PRO A 110 20.02 3.67 -8.25
CA PRO A 110 21.44 3.44 -8.06
C PRO A 110 22.04 2.64 -9.23
N ALA A 111 23.25 3.00 -9.66
CA ALA A 111 23.88 2.43 -10.85
C ALA A 111 24.16 0.91 -10.78
N ASP A 112 24.18 0.34 -9.57
CA ASP A 112 24.36 -1.08 -9.32
C ASP A 112 23.03 -1.88 -9.30
N CYS A 113 21.91 -1.23 -9.61
CA CYS A 113 20.58 -1.83 -9.52
C CYS A 113 19.89 -1.95 -10.89
N GLU A 114 19.22 -3.09 -11.11
CA GLU A 114 18.34 -3.33 -12.25
C GLU A 114 16.96 -3.77 -11.74
N ILE A 115 15.88 -3.28 -12.35
CA ILE A 115 14.52 -3.67 -11.99
C ILE A 115 14.12 -4.92 -12.76
N PHE A 116 13.98 -6.04 -12.05
CA PHE A 116 13.47 -7.29 -12.63
C PHE A 116 11.94 -7.30 -12.78
N PHE A 117 11.22 -6.83 -11.75
CA PHE A 117 9.76 -6.72 -11.76
C PHE A 117 9.24 -5.80 -10.63
N TRP A 118 8.01 -5.31 -10.79
CA TRP A 118 7.32 -4.53 -9.76
C TRP A 118 6.51 -5.42 -8.81
N ALA A 119 6.99 -5.61 -7.59
CA ALA A 119 6.34 -6.48 -6.60
C ALA A 119 4.99 -5.92 -6.10
N MET A 120 4.89 -4.60 -5.94
CA MET A 120 3.69 -3.87 -5.53
C MET A 120 3.82 -2.37 -5.82
N GLY A 121 2.68 -1.69 -5.95
CA GLY A 121 2.60 -0.23 -6.10
C GLY A 121 1.18 0.25 -5.82
N SER A 122 1.02 1.53 -5.49
CA SER A 122 -0.28 2.18 -5.28
C SER A 122 -0.84 2.83 -6.55
N TYR A 123 -0.04 2.87 -7.62
CA TYR A 123 -0.39 3.42 -8.93
C TYR A 123 -0.34 2.33 -10.01
N ASP A 124 -0.79 2.67 -11.22
CA ASP A 124 -0.75 1.75 -12.35
C ASP A 124 0.70 1.48 -12.80
N ALA A 125 0.99 0.28 -13.28
CA ALA A 125 2.32 -0.08 -13.78
C ALA A 125 2.77 0.82 -14.95
N LEU A 126 1.80 1.28 -15.76
CA LEU A 126 2.03 2.22 -16.87
C LEU A 126 2.48 3.62 -16.41
N SER A 127 2.30 3.97 -15.13
CA SER A 127 2.79 5.24 -14.58
C SER A 127 4.22 5.17 -14.07
N MET A 128 4.89 4.03 -14.28
CA MET A 128 6.23 3.71 -13.78
C MET A 128 7.25 3.47 -14.91
N GLU A 129 6.84 3.68 -16.17
CA GLU A 129 7.68 3.78 -17.37
C GLU A 129 8.06 5.23 -17.64
#